data_AF-A0A7V1V4N4-F1
#
_entry.id   AF-A0A7V1V4N4-F1
#
_cell.length_a   1.000
_cell.length_b   1.000
_cell.length_c   1.000
_cell.angle_alpha   90.00
_cell.angle_beta   90.00
_cell.angle_gamma   90.00
#
_symmetry.space_group_name_H-M   'P 1'
#
loop_
_entity.id
_entity.type
_entity.pdbx_description
1 polymer ?
#
loop_
_entity_poly.entity_id
_entity_poly.type
_entity_poly.pdbx_seq_one_letter_code
_entity_poly.pdbx_strand_id
1 'polypeptide(L)' 'MQSLRIFAWWFVVGSTMALAVIMLQGGIREVIQAQGSLWEVKLVELLTAIIGGGLLGGCIALILARIKKP' A
#
# COMPACT_ATOMS: atom_id res chain seq x y z
N MET A 1 5.43 22.27 0.12
CA MET A 1 5.12 21.48 -1.09
C MET A 1 6.08 20.32 -1.36
N GLN A 2 7.40 20.42 -1.09
CA GLN A 2 8.34 19.31 -1.34
C GLN A 2 8.05 18.03 -0.53
N SER A 3 7.64 18.16 0.73
CA SER A 3 7.31 16.99 1.58
C SER A 3 6.14 16.18 1.03
N LEU A 4 5.07 16.84 0.54
CA LEU A 4 3.95 16.15 -0.10
C LEU A 4 4.38 15.43 -1.38
N ARG A 5 5.31 16.00 -2.15
CA ARG A 5 5.83 15.37 -3.37
C ARG A 5 6.66 14.12 -3.05
N ILE A 6 7.48 14.19 -2.00
CA ILE A 6 8.25 13.04 -1.49
C ILE A 6 7.29 11.96 -0.97
N PHE A 7 6.32 12.36 -0.14
CA PHE A 7 5.30 11.45 0.38
C PHE A 7 4.54 10.75 -0.75
N ALA A 8 4.01 11.49 -1.72
CA ALA A 8 3.23 10.93 -2.82
C ALA A 8 4.04 9.95 -3.67
N TRP A 9 5.31 10.27 -3.96
CA TRP A 9 6.19 9.35 -4.69
C TRP A 9 6.42 8.05 -3.93
N TRP A 10 6.78 8.15 -2.65
CA TRP A 10 7.05 6.98 -1.82
C TRP A 10 5.78 6.20 -1.45
N PHE A 11 4.63 6.87 -1.42
CA PHE A 11 3.33 6.24 -1.29
C PHE A 11 3.04 5.34 -2.50
N VAL A 12 3.23 5.85 -3.72
CA VAL A 12 3.05 5.05 -4.95
C VAL A 12 3.99 3.84 -4.95
N VAL A 13 5.26 4.03 -4.58
CA VAL A 13 6.23 2.92 -4.47
C VAL A 13 5.78 1.89 -3.43
N GLY A 14 5.37 2.32 -2.23
CA GLY A 14 4.91 1.42 -1.17
C GLY A 14 3.64 0.65 -1.54
N SER A 15 2.66 1.30 -2.17
CA SER A 15 1.44 0.65 -2.66
C SER A 15 1.73 -0.33 -3.79
N THR A 16 2.66 0.01 -4.71
CA THR A 16 3.05 -0.89 -5.81
C THR A 16 3.74 -2.15 -5.26
N MET A 17 4.59 -1.99 -4.25
CA MET A 17 5.29 -3.11 -3.62
C MET A 17 4.31 -4.03 -2.87
N ALA A 18 3.37 -3.46 -2.10
CA ALA A 18 2.31 -4.22 -1.44
C ALA A 18 1.45 -4.99 -2.46
N LEU A 19 1.07 -4.34 -3.57
CA LEU A 19 0.33 -4.99 -4.65
C LEU A 19 1.11 -6.14 -5.30
N ALA A 20 2.41 -5.97 -5.56
CA ALA A 20 3.26 -7.00 -6.13
C ALA A 20 3.38 -8.22 -5.20
N VAL A 21 3.49 -7.99 -3.89
CA VAL A 21 3.53 -9.05 -2.88
C VAL A 21 2.19 -9.79 -2.82
N ILE A 22 1.07 -9.06 -2.83
CA ILE A 22 -0.29 -9.65 -2.82
C ILE A 22 -0.55 -10.50 -4.07
N MET A 23 -0.07 -10.03 -5.24
CA MET A 23 -0.10 -10.81 -6.49
C MET A 23 0.67 -12.14 -6.35
N LEU A 24 1.87 -12.09 -5.76
CA LEU A 24 2.70 -13.29 -5.55
C LEU A 24 2.14 -14.24 -4.49
N GLN A 25 1.53 -13.73 -3.43
CA GLN A 25 0.88 -14.52 -2.38
C GLN A 25 -0.44 -15.14 -2.85
N GLY A 26 -0.93 -14.77 -4.04
CA GLY A 26 -2.20 -15.27 -4.57
C GLY A 26 -3.44 -14.61 -3.98
N GLY A 27 -3.30 -13.46 -3.30
CA GLY A 27 -4.42 -12.75 -2.68
C GLY A 27 -5.52 -12.35 -3.67
N ILE A 28 -5.18 -12.12 -4.94
CA ILE A 28 -6.14 -11.84 -6.01
C ILE A 28 -6.94 -13.08 -6.40
N ARG A 29 -6.33 -14.26 -6.33
CA ARG A 29 -7.02 -15.54 -6.55
C ARG A 29 -8.05 -15.78 -5.46
N GLU A 30 -7.72 -15.41 -4.21
CA GLU A 30 -8.67 -15.49 -3.11
C GLU A 30 -9.86 -14.54 -3.26
N VAL A 31 -9.64 -13.31 -3.77
CA VAL A 31 -10.73 -12.37 -4.07
C VAL A 31 -11.60 -12.89 -5.22
N ILE A 32 -11.01 -13.44 -6.29
CA ILE A 32 -11.77 -13.97 -7.44
C ILE A 32 -12.56 -15.24 -7.09
N GLN A 33 -12.04 -16.09 -6.21
CA GLN A 33 -12.72 -17.32 -5.77
C GLN A 33 -13.68 -17.12 -4.59
N ALA A 34 -13.69 -15.94 -3.95
CA ALA A 34 -14.61 -15.65 -2.86
C ALA A 34 -16.06 -15.57 -3.37
N GLN A 35 -16.91 -16.52 -2.95
CA GLN A 35 -18.34 -16.51 -3.28
C GLN A 35 -19.13 -15.53 -2.41
N GLY A 36 -19.99 -14.72 -3.05
CA GLY A 36 -21.05 -13.95 -2.39
C GLY A 36 -20.56 -12.84 -1.45
N SER A 37 -21.11 -12.79 -0.23
CA SER A 37 -20.89 -11.72 0.77
C SER A 37 -19.45 -11.59 1.28
N LEU A 38 -18.61 -12.62 1.13
CA LEU A 38 -17.20 -12.58 1.54
C LEU A 38 -16.33 -11.82 0.55
N TRP A 39 -16.82 -11.57 -0.67
CA TRP A 39 -16.10 -10.87 -1.72
C TRP A 39 -15.83 -9.40 -1.35
N GLU A 40 -16.83 -8.69 -0.84
CA GLU A 40 -16.68 -7.29 -0.39
C GLU A 40 -15.66 -7.16 0.75
N VAL A 41 -15.73 -8.05 1.74
CA VAL A 41 -14.81 -8.04 2.89
C VAL A 41 -13.37 -8.22 2.42
N LYS A 42 -13.14 -9.20 1.54
CA LYS A 42 -11.81 -9.51 1.01
C LYS A 42 -11.26 -8.42 0.11
N LEU A 43 -12.15 -7.73 -0.61
CA LEU A 43 -11.80 -6.57 -1.43
C LEU A 43 -11.42 -5.37 -0.56
N VAL A 44 -12.11 -5.15 0.56
CA VAL A 44 -11.74 -4.12 1.54
C VAL A 44 -10.39 -4.45 2.19
N GLU A 45 -10.14 -5.69 2.60
CA GLU A 45 -8.83 -6.09 3.13
C GLU A 45 -7.70 -5.85 2.12
N LEU A 46 -7.91 -6.23 0.85
CA LEU A 46 -6.96 -6.01 -0.24
C LEU A 46 -6.66 -4.52 -0.41
N LEU A 47 -7.70 -3.68 -0.44
CA LEU A 47 -7.56 -2.24 -0.61
C LEU A 47 -6.84 -1.61 0.59
N THR A 48 -7.20 -2.05 1.80
CA THR A 48 -6.59 -1.58 3.06
C THR A 48 -5.11 -1.95 3.11
N ALA A 49 -4.72 -3.14 2.64
CA ALA A 49 -3.33 -3.55 2.55
C ALA A 49 -2.52 -2.70 1.55
N ILE A 50 -3.07 -2.39 0.37
CA ILE A 50 -2.40 -1.55 -0.63
C ILE A 50 -2.23 -0.11 -0.13
N ILE A 51 -3.28 0.46 0.47
CA ILE A 51 -3.26 1.81 1.04
C ILE A 51 -2.31 1.85 2.24
N GLY A 52 -2.35 0.84 3.11
CA GLY A 52 -1.46 0.71 4.26
C GLY A 52 0.01 0.62 3.87
N GLY A 53 0.34 -0.18 2.85
CA GLY A 53 1.70 -0.27 2.30
C GLY A 53 2.22 1.06 1.75
N GLY A 54 1.36 1.81 1.05
CA GLY A 54 1.68 3.16 0.59
C GLY A 54 1.89 4.15 1.75
N LEU A 55 1.00 4.14 2.75
CA LEU A 55 1.11 4.99 3.94
C LEU A 55 2.41 4.74 4.70
N LEU A 56 2.79 3.47 4.91
CA LEU A 56 4.06 3.11 5.53
C LEU A 56 5.26 3.66 4.74
N GLY A 57 5.29 3.43 3.42
CA GLY A 57 6.36 3.93 2.56
C GLY A 57 6.47 5.46 2.56
N GLY A 58 5.33 6.16 2.45
CA GLY A 58 5.26 7.62 2.49
C GLY A 58 5.70 8.20 3.84
N CYS A 59 5.25 7.62 4.95
CA CYS A 59 5.60 8.08 6.30
C CYS A 59 7.10 7.88 6.60
N ILE A 60 7.66 6.72 6.25
CA ILE A 60 9.10 6.44 6.43
C ILE A 60 9.93 7.45 5.63
N ALA A 61 9.54 7.74 4.39
CA ALA A 61 10.26 8.70 3.55
C ALA A 61 10.26 10.13 4.14
N LEU A 62 9.16 10.55 4.74
CA LEU A 62 9.09 11.83 5.44
C LEU A 62 9.98 11.86 6.69
N ILE A 63 9.99 10.78 7.48
CA ILE A 63 10.84 10.66 8.67
C ILE A 63 12.31 10.73 8.26
N LEU A 64 12.73 9.95 7.26
CA LEU A 64 14.09 9.98 6.72
C LEU A 64 14.47 11.36 6.17
N ALA A 65 13.53 12.03 5.47
CA ALA A 65 13.75 13.38 4.98
C ALA A 65 13.91 14.41 6.12
N ARG A 66 13.27 14.19 7.28
CA ARG A 66 13.46 15.00 8.48
C ARG A 66 14.79 14.70 9.18
N ILE A 67 15.18 13.44 9.32
CA ILE A 67 16.46 13.07 9.96
C ILE A 67 17.65 13.56 9.13
N LYS A 68 17.54 13.51 7.79
CA LYS A 68 18.61 13.93 6.88
C LYS A 68 18.79 15.46 6.82
N LYS A 69 17.80 16.24 7.27
CA LYS A 69 17.88 17.70 7.38
C LYS A 69 17.96 18.05 8.87
N PRO A 70 19.17 18.14 9.46
CA PRO A 70 19.30 18.75 10.79
C PRO A 70 18.85 20.21 10.76
#